data_AF-A0A0E0KHE5-F1
#
_entry.id   AF-A0A0E0KHE5-F1
#
_cell.length_a   1.000
_cell.length_b   1.000
_cell.length_c   1.000
_cell.angle_alpha   90.00
_cell.angle_beta   90.00
_cell.angle_gamma   90.00
#
_symmetry.space_group_name_H-M   'P 1'
#
loop_
_entity.id
_entity.type
_entity.pdbx_description
1 polymer ?
#
loop_
_entity_poly.entity_id
_entity_poly.type
_entity_poly.pdbx_seq_one_letter_code
_entity_poly.pdbx_strand_id
1 'polypeptide(L)'
;MAHTNMVMVTMVVLLFLLTPVRSSLMDKGLFQRNWWPPMRLLRSDFCTETFESILQRHTYTINKSSSLLDIDYINILHRQRGYGQPASWKMSHLIGRGEDEVMVAIRDDNLYVVGFADQTGQWHAFPDYVHLIPGSIPLPIKQDYESLLGDGGHTNLAKLTLGREAMLDAIHTLSNYQSSVDKKVLGEALVTVEEESNEVGKEDGKGLVIMKN
;
A
#
# COMPACT_ATOMS: atom_id res chain seq x y z
N MET A 1 -51.65 31.79 40.27
CA MET A 1 -51.51 31.78 38.81
C MET A 1 -50.07 32.19 38.51
N ALA A 2 -49.16 31.21 38.48
CA ALA A 2 -47.73 31.42 38.31
C ALA A 2 -47.33 30.89 36.93
N HIS A 3 -46.92 31.78 36.05
CA HIS A 3 -46.30 31.44 34.77
C HIS A 3 -44.79 31.37 34.98
N THR A 4 -44.24 30.16 35.00
CA THR A 4 -42.79 29.93 35.01
C THR A 4 -42.29 30.02 33.58
N ASN A 5 -41.53 31.07 33.27
CA ASN A 5 -40.79 31.21 32.01
C ASN A 5 -39.63 30.20 31.99
N MET A 6 -39.74 29.14 31.20
CA MET A 6 -38.61 28.30 30.82
C MET A 6 -37.80 29.03 29.75
N VAL A 7 -36.74 29.71 30.17
CA VAL A 7 -35.70 30.18 29.24
C VAL A 7 -34.92 28.95 28.79
N MET A 8 -35.06 28.66 27.50
CA MET A 8 -34.42 27.60 26.75
C MET A 8 -32.89 27.74 26.87
N VAL A 9 -32.25 26.85 27.62
CA VAL A 9 -30.79 26.72 27.61
C VAL A 9 -30.42 26.09 26.28
N THR A 10 -29.92 26.91 25.36
CA THR A 10 -29.32 26.46 24.10
C THR A 10 -28.09 25.62 24.43
N MET A 11 -28.27 24.29 24.52
CA MET A 11 -27.15 23.37 24.43
C MET A 11 -26.57 23.48 23.03
N VAL A 12 -25.50 24.26 22.90
CA VAL A 12 -24.57 24.14 21.79
C VAL A 12 -23.89 22.79 21.96
N VAL A 13 -24.52 21.75 21.41
CA VAL A 13 -23.88 20.45 21.21
C VAL A 13 -22.79 20.71 20.19
N LEU A 14 -21.59 20.92 20.69
CA LEU A 14 -20.36 20.91 19.90
C LEU A 14 -20.16 19.46 19.44
N LEU A 15 -20.94 19.07 18.42
CA LEU A 15 -20.65 17.93 17.56
C LEU A 15 -19.35 18.27 16.84
N PHE A 16 -18.23 18.07 17.53
CA PHE A 16 -17.04 17.59 16.84
C PHE A 16 -17.47 16.30 16.17
N LEU A 17 -17.90 16.43 14.93
CA LEU A 17 -17.94 15.34 13.99
C LEU A 17 -16.55 14.73 14.06
N LEU A 18 -16.44 13.61 14.76
CA LEU A 18 -15.49 12.56 14.41
C LEU A 18 -15.91 12.07 13.02
N THR A 19 -15.79 12.93 12.00
CA THR A 19 -15.55 12.41 10.67
C THR A 19 -14.26 11.64 10.83
N PRO A 20 -14.23 10.31 10.62
CA PRO A 20 -12.94 9.67 10.38
C PRO A 20 -12.29 10.52 9.31
N VAL A 21 -11.08 11.02 9.56
CA VAL A 21 -10.30 11.75 8.56
C VAL A 21 -10.23 10.80 7.36
N ARG A 22 -11.10 11.07 6.40
CA ARG A 22 -11.20 10.32 5.17
C ARG A 22 -9.96 10.76 4.42
N SER A 23 -9.00 9.85 4.29
CA SER A 23 -7.71 10.12 3.65
C SER A 23 -7.93 10.95 2.38
N SER A 24 -7.16 12.02 2.24
CA SER A 24 -7.27 12.95 1.12
C SER A 24 -7.06 12.24 -0.23
N LEU A 25 -6.33 11.11 -0.19
CA LEU A 25 -6.12 10.19 -1.30
C LEU A 25 -7.42 9.56 -1.81
N MET A 26 -8.45 9.41 -0.97
CA MET A 26 -9.73 8.82 -1.34
C MET A 26 -10.76 9.85 -1.86
N ASP A 27 -10.58 11.14 -1.57
CA ASP A 27 -11.61 12.17 -1.78
C ASP A 27 -11.38 13.03 -3.05
N LYS A 28 -10.15 13.05 -3.58
CA LYS A 28 -9.92 13.57 -4.94
C LYS A 28 -10.51 12.57 -5.92
N GLY A 29 -11.32 13.03 -6.87
CA GLY A 29 -12.06 12.22 -7.86
C GLY A 29 -11.23 11.36 -8.83
N LEU A 30 -10.09 10.83 -8.40
CA LEU A 30 -9.16 9.93 -9.07
C LEU A 30 -9.77 8.56 -9.38
N PHE A 31 -10.86 8.19 -8.71
CA PHE A 31 -11.53 6.89 -8.88
C PHE A 31 -12.87 7.05 -9.59
N GLN A 32 -12.85 7.35 -10.89
CA GLN A 32 -14.02 7.03 -11.71
C GLN A 32 -14.23 5.51 -11.66
N ARG A 33 -15.17 5.10 -10.80
CA ARG A 33 -15.47 3.74 -10.31
C ARG A 33 -15.69 2.67 -11.39
N ASN A 34 -15.63 3.04 -12.67
CA ASN A 34 -16.07 2.22 -13.80
C ASN A 34 -14.92 1.67 -14.65
N TRP A 35 -13.66 2.06 -14.40
CA TRP A 35 -12.51 1.72 -15.28
C TRP A 35 -11.47 0.78 -14.65
N TRP A 36 -11.50 0.60 -13.33
CA TRP A 36 -10.57 -0.30 -12.64
C TRP A 36 -11.25 -1.63 -12.28
N PRO A 37 -10.54 -2.77 -12.39
CA PRO A 37 -10.97 -4.02 -11.79
C PRO A 37 -11.28 -3.84 -10.29
N PRO A 38 -12.05 -4.76 -9.67
CA PRO A 38 -12.32 -4.73 -8.24
C PRO A 38 -11.06 -4.50 -7.41
N MET A 39 -11.14 -3.58 -6.45
CA MET A 39 -10.04 -3.23 -5.56
C MET A 39 -10.31 -3.72 -4.14
N ARG A 40 -9.31 -4.35 -3.53
CA ARG A 40 -9.26 -4.65 -2.10
C ARG A 40 -8.37 -3.63 -1.42
N LEU A 41 -8.97 -2.73 -0.63
CA LEU A 41 -8.23 -1.74 0.14
C LEU A 41 -7.79 -2.33 1.49
N LEU A 42 -6.50 -2.25 1.79
CA LEU A 42 -5.94 -2.56 3.10
C LEU A 42 -5.35 -1.28 3.67
N ARG A 43 -5.78 -0.91 4.87
CA ARG A 43 -5.19 0.19 5.63
C ARG A 43 -4.25 -0.38 6.69
N SER A 44 -3.07 0.22 6.80
CA SER A 44 -2.04 -0.16 7.78
C SER A 44 -1.37 1.10 8.34
N ASP A 45 -1.52 1.31 9.64
CA ASP A 45 -0.93 2.42 10.38
C ASP A 45 0.31 1.96 11.15
N PHE A 46 1.48 2.29 10.61
CA PHE A 46 2.77 1.81 11.13
C PHE A 46 3.24 2.56 12.38
N CYS A 47 2.54 3.61 12.80
CA CYS A 47 2.82 4.29 14.06
C CYS A 47 2.05 3.69 15.23
N THR A 48 0.84 3.17 14.98
CA THR A 48 -0.06 2.75 16.07
C THR A 48 -0.32 1.24 16.10
N GLU A 49 -0.25 0.56 14.97
CA GLU A 49 -0.53 -0.87 14.89
C GLU A 49 0.73 -1.72 15.15
N THR A 50 0.53 -2.90 15.73
CA THR A 50 1.61 -3.89 15.83
C THR A 50 1.93 -4.44 14.45
N PHE A 51 3.21 -4.72 14.21
CA PHE A 51 3.66 -5.29 12.94
C PHE A 51 2.96 -6.64 12.67
N GLU A 52 2.78 -7.45 13.71
CA GLU A 52 2.02 -8.70 13.65
C GLU A 52 0.58 -8.50 13.15
N SER A 53 -0.14 -7.49 13.65
CA SER A 53 -1.53 -7.23 13.24
C SER A 53 -1.64 -6.78 11.78
N ILE A 54 -0.66 -5.99 11.32
CA ILE A 54 -0.53 -5.59 9.92
C ILE A 54 -0.27 -6.84 9.07
N LEU A 55 0.73 -7.65 9.44
CA LEU A 55 1.11 -8.86 8.71
C LEU A 55 -0.03 -9.88 8.62
N GLN A 56 -0.73 -10.13 9.72
CA GLN A 56 -1.90 -11.03 9.74
C GLN A 56 -3.00 -10.55 8.80
N ARG A 57 -3.26 -9.24 8.74
CA ARG A 57 -4.28 -8.67 7.83
C ARG A 57 -3.88 -8.82 6.36
N HIS A 58 -2.63 -8.53 6.04
CA HIS A 58 -2.10 -8.72 4.69
C HIS A 58 -2.16 -10.18 4.25
N THR A 59 -1.71 -11.09 5.11
CA THR A 59 -1.73 -12.54 4.89
C THR A 59 -3.14 -13.08 4.71
N TYR A 60 -4.06 -12.72 5.62
CA TYR A 60 -5.46 -13.10 5.53
C TYR A 60 -6.08 -12.63 4.20
N THR A 61 -5.74 -11.42 3.77
CA THR A 61 -6.28 -10.87 2.52
C THR A 61 -5.73 -11.58 1.30
N ILE A 62 -4.42 -11.89 1.26
CA ILE A 62 -3.80 -12.66 0.18
C ILE A 62 -4.40 -14.07 0.10
N ASN A 63 -4.55 -14.75 1.24
CA ASN A 63 -5.15 -16.08 1.27
C ASN A 63 -6.61 -16.07 0.78
N LYS A 64 -7.37 -15.04 1.17
CA LYS A 64 -8.75 -14.86 0.73
C LYS A 64 -8.87 -14.48 -0.75
N SER A 65 -7.83 -13.88 -1.32
CA SER A 65 -7.76 -13.51 -2.75
C SER A 65 -7.11 -14.55 -3.63
N SER A 66 -6.51 -15.59 -3.05
CA SER A 66 -5.84 -16.66 -3.78
C SER A 66 -6.83 -17.55 -4.53
N SER A 67 -6.30 -18.34 -5.45
CA SER A 67 -7.09 -19.34 -6.16
C SER A 67 -7.55 -20.46 -5.22
N LEU A 68 -8.46 -21.29 -5.69
CA LEU A 68 -8.89 -22.50 -4.97
C LEU A 68 -7.83 -23.62 -4.99
N LEU A 69 -6.67 -23.39 -5.61
CA LEU A 69 -5.58 -24.35 -5.65
C LEU A 69 -4.71 -24.18 -4.43
N ASP A 70 -4.44 -25.30 -3.77
CA ASP A 70 -3.48 -25.45 -2.70
C ASP A 70 -2.49 -26.58 -3.02
N ILE A 71 -1.24 -26.41 -2.59
CA ILE A 71 -0.22 -27.46 -2.62
C ILE A 71 0.44 -27.45 -1.24
N ASP A 72 0.36 -28.55 -0.50
CA ASP A 72 0.97 -28.68 0.84
C ASP A 72 0.62 -27.52 1.79
N TYR A 73 -0.66 -27.13 1.84
CA TYR A 73 -1.19 -26.02 2.65
C TYR A 73 -0.70 -24.62 2.23
N ILE A 74 -0.09 -24.50 1.05
CA ILE A 74 0.29 -23.24 0.44
C ILE A 74 -0.81 -22.81 -0.55
N ASN A 75 -1.40 -21.64 -0.32
CA ASN A 75 -2.35 -21.05 -1.26
C ASN A 75 -1.62 -20.58 -2.52
N ILE A 76 -2.17 -20.91 -3.69
CA ILE A 76 -1.62 -20.49 -4.98
C ILE A 76 -2.40 -19.27 -5.48
N LEU A 77 -1.68 -18.22 -5.88
CA LEU A 77 -2.28 -17.01 -6.45
C LEU A 77 -3.03 -17.30 -7.75
N HIS A 78 -3.94 -16.42 -8.14
CA HIS A 78 -4.60 -16.53 -9.43
C HIS A 78 -3.60 -16.43 -10.59
N ARG A 79 -3.83 -17.20 -11.65
CA ARG A 79 -3.02 -17.14 -12.87
C ARG A 79 -3.04 -15.72 -13.45
N GLN A 80 -1.86 -15.16 -13.68
CA GLN A 80 -1.71 -13.90 -14.41
C GLN A 80 -2.24 -14.02 -15.84
N ARG A 81 -3.08 -13.08 -16.25
CA ARG A 81 -3.72 -13.04 -17.59
C ARG A 81 -2.95 -12.11 -18.54
N GLY A 82 -1.64 -12.33 -18.68
CA GLY A 82 -0.76 -11.54 -19.55
C GLY A 82 -0.36 -10.17 -18.97
N TYR A 83 0.01 -9.23 -19.83
CA TYR A 83 0.52 -7.89 -19.47
C TYR A 83 -0.57 -6.84 -19.19
N GLY A 84 -1.85 -7.25 -19.23
CA GLY A 84 -2.99 -6.38 -18.98
C GLY A 84 -3.32 -6.19 -17.49
N GLN A 85 -4.43 -5.52 -17.24
CA GLN A 85 -5.02 -5.34 -15.92
C GLN A 85 -5.18 -6.71 -15.20
N PRO A 86 -4.79 -6.84 -13.92
CA PRO A 86 -5.11 -8.02 -13.13
C PRO A 86 -6.63 -8.13 -12.93
N ALA A 87 -7.12 -9.31 -12.58
CA ALA A 87 -8.55 -9.50 -12.30
C ALA A 87 -9.04 -8.71 -11.07
N SER A 88 -8.11 -8.40 -10.15
CA SER A 88 -8.32 -7.53 -9.01
C SER A 88 -7.02 -6.86 -8.62
N TRP A 89 -7.14 -5.74 -7.91
CA TRP A 89 -6.03 -5.03 -7.30
C TRP A 89 -6.06 -5.15 -5.78
N LYS A 90 -4.88 -5.22 -5.18
CA LYS A 90 -4.67 -5.02 -3.75
C LYS A 90 -4.10 -3.62 -3.57
N MET A 91 -4.91 -2.74 -2.99
CA MET A 91 -4.54 -1.34 -2.74
C MET A 91 -4.12 -1.22 -1.28
N SER A 92 -2.87 -0.86 -1.02
CA SER A 92 -2.35 -0.72 0.34
C SER A 92 -2.22 0.75 0.71
N HIS A 93 -3.09 1.22 1.61
CA HIS A 93 -3.00 2.54 2.21
C HIS A 93 -2.11 2.44 3.45
N LEU A 94 -0.87 2.89 3.29
CA LEU A 94 0.14 2.86 4.34
C LEU A 94 0.20 4.24 4.99
N ILE A 95 0.11 4.28 6.32
CA ILE A 95 0.15 5.50 7.12
C ILE A 95 1.41 5.49 7.97
N GLY A 96 2.19 6.56 7.83
CA GLY A 96 3.48 6.75 8.46
C GLY A 96 3.43 7.83 9.55
N ARG A 97 4.55 8.54 9.71
CA ARG A 97 4.73 9.55 10.75
C ARG A 97 4.05 10.86 10.35
N GLY A 98 3.42 11.55 11.31
CA GLY A 98 2.81 12.85 11.06
C GLY A 98 1.68 12.79 10.02
N GLU A 99 1.85 13.50 8.91
CA GLU A 99 0.90 13.53 7.79
C GLU A 99 1.26 12.54 6.66
N ASP A 100 2.31 11.71 6.85
CA ASP A 100 2.77 10.81 5.81
C ASP A 100 1.73 9.72 5.50
N GLU A 101 1.24 9.71 4.26
CA GLU A 101 0.39 8.65 3.73
C GLU A 101 0.73 8.34 2.28
N VAL A 102 0.70 7.05 1.94
CA VAL A 102 0.94 6.57 0.57
C VAL A 102 -0.08 5.49 0.22
N MET A 103 -0.57 5.52 -1.01
CA MET A 103 -1.39 4.42 -1.57
C MET A 103 -0.53 3.60 -2.52
N VAL A 104 -0.41 2.30 -2.31
CA VAL A 104 0.40 1.40 -3.15
C VAL A 104 -0.52 0.49 -3.96
N ALA A 105 -0.30 0.40 -5.26
CA ALA A 105 -1.02 -0.50 -6.15
C ALA A 105 -0.26 -1.81 -6.32
N ILE A 106 -0.84 -2.90 -5.84
CA ILE A 106 -0.26 -4.24 -5.90
C ILE A 106 -1.17 -5.13 -6.75
N ARG A 107 -0.56 -5.85 -7.70
CA ARG A 107 -1.25 -6.87 -8.50
C ARG A 107 -1.63 -8.04 -7.62
N ASP A 108 -2.89 -8.44 -7.62
CA ASP A 108 -3.37 -9.53 -6.77
C ASP A 108 -3.08 -10.93 -7.36
N ASP A 109 -2.57 -11.00 -8.60
CA ASP A 109 -2.22 -12.24 -9.29
C ASP A 109 -0.73 -12.62 -9.19
N ASN A 110 0.16 -11.67 -8.87
CA ASN A 110 1.60 -11.94 -8.72
C ASN A 110 2.28 -11.12 -7.60
N LEU A 111 1.53 -10.32 -6.86
CA LEU A 111 1.98 -9.47 -5.75
C LEU A 111 2.99 -8.38 -6.14
N TYR A 112 3.17 -8.08 -7.44
CA TYR A 112 4.07 -7.00 -7.85
C TYR A 112 3.51 -5.64 -7.50
N VAL A 113 4.37 -4.80 -6.91
CA VAL A 113 4.13 -3.37 -6.77
C VAL A 113 4.24 -2.73 -8.16
N VAL A 114 3.17 -2.06 -8.57
CA VAL A 114 3.08 -1.42 -9.89
C VAL A 114 3.39 0.07 -9.83
N GLY A 115 3.04 0.69 -8.71
CA GLY A 115 3.17 2.12 -8.51
C GLY A 115 2.55 2.55 -7.19
N PHE A 116 2.62 3.84 -6.91
CA PHE A 116 2.08 4.45 -5.71
C PHE A 116 1.49 5.82 -5.99
N ALA A 117 0.56 6.27 -5.15
CA ALA A 117 0.16 7.67 -5.07
C ALA A 117 0.81 8.31 -3.84
N ASP A 118 1.51 9.43 -4.07
CA ASP A 118 2.04 10.28 -3.00
C ASP A 118 0.92 10.95 -2.20
N GLN A 119 1.25 11.69 -1.13
CA GLN A 119 0.26 12.35 -0.26
C GLN A 119 -0.63 13.37 -1.00
N THR A 120 -0.20 13.85 -2.17
CA THR A 120 -1.00 14.76 -2.99
C THR A 120 -2.06 14.01 -3.81
N GLY A 121 -1.98 12.68 -3.88
CA GLY A 121 -2.79 11.81 -4.71
C GLY A 121 -2.27 11.65 -6.14
N GLN A 122 -1.09 12.18 -6.46
CA GLN A 122 -0.50 11.98 -7.79
C GLN A 122 0.06 10.55 -7.88
N TRP A 123 -0.42 9.80 -8.86
CA TRP A 123 0.08 8.46 -9.13
C TRP A 123 1.41 8.50 -9.86
N HIS A 124 2.32 7.64 -9.44
CA HIS A 124 3.60 7.34 -10.06
C HIS A 124 3.66 5.83 -10.28
N ALA A 125 4.05 5.40 -11.48
CA ALA A 125 4.12 3.99 -11.84
C ALA A 125 5.46 3.66 -12.47
N PHE A 126 5.93 2.43 -12.33
CA PHE A 126 7.09 2.00 -13.09
C PHE A 126 6.81 2.12 -14.60
N PRO A 127 7.82 2.44 -15.43
CA PRO A 127 7.64 2.68 -16.86
C PRO A 127 6.85 1.59 -17.58
N ASP A 128 7.11 0.32 -17.24
CA ASP A 128 6.47 -0.84 -17.86
C ASP A 128 5.03 -1.07 -17.40
N TYR A 129 4.52 -0.29 -16.46
CA TYR A 129 3.17 -0.41 -15.91
C TYR A 129 2.36 0.89 -15.91
N VAL A 130 2.85 1.96 -16.52
CA VAL A 130 2.09 3.23 -16.65
C VAL A 130 0.73 3.00 -17.31
N HIS A 131 0.64 2.07 -18.26
CA HIS A 131 -0.63 1.69 -18.91
C HIS A 131 -1.64 1.04 -17.97
N LEU A 132 -1.20 0.52 -16.82
CA LEU A 132 -2.06 -0.08 -15.81
C LEU A 132 -2.66 0.96 -14.84
N ILE A 133 -2.04 2.13 -14.71
CA ILE A 133 -2.51 3.22 -13.84
C ILE A 133 -2.73 4.49 -14.68
N PRO A 134 -3.95 4.69 -15.23
CA PRO A 134 -4.24 5.84 -16.07
C PRO A 134 -3.91 7.17 -15.38
N GLY A 135 -3.18 8.05 -16.07
CA GLY A 135 -2.77 9.35 -15.54
C GLY A 135 -1.57 9.33 -14.58
N SER A 136 -0.92 8.17 -14.41
CA SER A 136 0.32 8.07 -13.65
C SER A 136 1.51 8.71 -14.37
N ILE A 137 2.46 9.21 -13.59
CA ILE A 137 3.75 9.71 -14.06
C ILE A 137 4.77 8.54 -14.02
N PRO A 138 5.55 8.30 -15.09
CA PRO A 138 6.56 7.26 -15.09
C PRO A 138 7.68 7.58 -14.08
N LEU A 139 8.02 6.59 -13.25
CA LEU A 139 9.18 6.65 -12.37
C LEU A 139 10.50 6.63 -13.17
N PRO A 140 11.58 7.27 -12.66
CA PRO A 140 12.87 7.33 -13.35
C PRO A 140 13.73 6.07 -13.17
N ILE A 141 13.12 4.99 -12.68
CA ILE A 141 13.72 3.67 -12.39
C ILE A 141 12.74 2.58 -12.85
N LYS A 142 13.27 1.41 -13.19
CA LYS A 142 12.48 0.22 -13.54
C LYS A 142 12.23 -0.63 -12.29
N GLN A 143 11.31 -1.60 -12.39
CA GLN A 143 10.92 -2.47 -11.27
C GLN A 143 11.89 -3.63 -11.04
N ASP A 144 12.89 -3.86 -11.90
CA ASP A 144 13.89 -4.88 -11.66
C ASP A 144 14.83 -4.52 -10.49
N TYR A 145 15.28 -5.53 -9.73
CA TYR A 145 16.13 -5.33 -8.56
C TYR A 145 17.47 -4.64 -8.89
N GLU A 146 17.99 -4.77 -10.11
CA GLU A 146 19.21 -4.07 -10.52
C GLU A 146 18.97 -2.55 -10.60
N SER A 147 17.84 -2.13 -11.15
CA SER A 147 17.42 -0.73 -11.17
C SER A 147 17.06 -0.19 -9.79
N LEU A 148 16.50 -1.03 -8.92
CA LEU A 148 16.07 -0.64 -7.57
C LEU A 148 17.23 -0.59 -6.55
N LEU A 149 18.15 -1.56 -6.61
CA LEU A 149 19.20 -1.76 -5.60
C LEU A 149 20.61 -1.56 -6.14
N GLY A 150 20.74 -1.19 -7.42
CA GLY A 150 22.01 -0.99 -8.09
C GLY A 150 22.73 -2.29 -8.44
N ASP A 151 24.02 -2.17 -8.71
CA ASP A 151 24.87 -3.28 -9.17
C ASP A 151 24.85 -4.45 -8.19
N GLY A 152 24.62 -5.67 -8.70
CA GLY A 152 24.35 -6.87 -7.91
C GLY A 152 22.86 -7.15 -7.62
N GLY A 153 21.96 -6.20 -7.88
CA GLY A 153 20.50 -6.37 -7.90
C GLY A 153 19.96 -7.16 -6.70
N HIS A 154 19.33 -8.31 -6.97
CA HIS A 154 18.72 -9.17 -5.95
C HIS A 154 19.70 -9.63 -4.85
N THR A 155 21.02 -9.67 -5.10
CA THR A 155 22.00 -10.02 -4.07
C THR A 155 22.13 -8.95 -2.98
N ASN A 156 21.67 -7.73 -3.26
CA ASN A 156 21.64 -6.64 -2.29
C ASN A 156 20.42 -6.70 -1.35
N LEU A 157 19.43 -7.58 -1.60
CA LEU A 157 18.29 -7.78 -0.69
C LEU A 157 18.74 -8.15 0.72
N ALA A 158 19.75 -9.00 0.85
CA ALA A 158 20.31 -9.42 2.13
C ALA A 158 20.99 -8.26 2.91
N LYS A 159 21.22 -7.12 2.27
CA LYS A 159 21.83 -5.92 2.86
C LYS A 159 20.78 -4.87 3.26
N LEU A 160 19.52 -5.05 2.86
CA LEU A 160 18.46 -4.11 3.21
C LEU A 160 18.17 -4.20 4.71
N THR A 161 18.07 -3.02 5.33
CA THR A 161 17.50 -2.93 6.67
C THR A 161 15.99 -2.98 6.52
N LEU A 162 15.39 -4.03 7.06
CA LEU A 162 13.95 -4.23 7.10
C LEU A 162 13.45 -3.99 8.54
N GLY A 163 12.14 -3.80 8.68
CA GLY A 163 11.46 -3.55 9.94
C GLY A 163 10.69 -2.23 9.96
N ARG A 164 10.05 -1.95 11.11
CA ARG A 164 9.12 -0.83 11.28
C ARG A 164 9.73 0.52 10.91
N GLU A 165 10.92 0.84 11.41
CA GLU A 165 11.53 2.15 11.15
C GLU A 165 11.89 2.32 9.67
N ALA A 166 12.40 1.26 9.03
CA ALA A 166 12.67 1.27 7.59
C ALA A 166 11.39 1.47 6.77
N MET A 167 10.29 0.81 7.16
CA MET A 167 8.97 1.04 6.54
C MET A 167 8.47 2.47 6.74
N LEU A 168 8.60 3.04 7.94
CA LEU A 168 8.21 4.42 8.19
C LEU A 168 9.04 5.42 7.36
N ASP A 169 10.33 5.16 7.17
CA ASP A 169 11.22 5.96 6.32
C ASP A 169 10.87 5.81 4.82
N ALA A 170 10.50 4.60 4.41
CA ALA A 170 10.01 4.33 3.05
C ALA A 170 8.67 5.05 2.79
N ILE A 171 7.72 4.97 3.72
CA ILE A 171 6.45 5.70 3.65
C ILE A 171 6.71 7.20 3.55
N HIS A 172 7.60 7.75 4.39
CA HIS A 172 7.97 9.15 4.33
C HIS A 172 8.49 9.57 2.94
N THR A 173 9.41 8.76 2.40
CA THR A 173 10.02 9.00 1.08
C THR A 173 8.98 9.00 -0.05
N LEU A 174 8.07 8.02 -0.05
CA LEU A 174 7.06 7.89 -1.11
C LEU A 174 5.91 8.90 -0.96
N SER A 175 5.48 9.15 0.29
CA SER A 175 4.47 10.16 0.64
C SER A 175 4.88 11.55 0.16
N ASN A 176 6.16 11.91 0.33
CA ASN A 176 6.72 13.21 -0.02
C ASN A 176 7.50 13.19 -1.35
N TYR A 177 7.22 12.22 -2.23
CA TYR A 177 8.03 12.00 -3.42
C TYR A 177 8.15 13.25 -4.30
N GLN A 178 9.38 13.54 -4.71
CA GLN A 178 9.71 14.57 -5.69
C GLN A 178 10.67 13.98 -6.71
N SER A 179 10.60 14.48 -7.95
CA SER A 179 11.48 14.00 -9.04
C SER A 179 12.99 14.18 -8.78
N SER A 180 13.36 15.01 -7.80
CA SER A 180 14.74 15.24 -7.36
C SER A 180 15.25 14.23 -6.33
N VAL A 181 14.39 13.34 -5.80
CA VAL A 181 14.81 12.29 -4.87
C VAL A 181 15.85 11.39 -5.56
N ASP A 182 16.91 11.06 -4.83
CA ASP A 182 17.95 10.17 -5.34
C ASP A 182 17.36 8.80 -5.72
N LYS A 183 17.77 8.27 -6.88
CA LYS A 183 17.20 7.04 -7.43
C LYS A 183 17.43 5.83 -6.52
N LYS A 184 18.55 5.77 -5.80
CA LYS A 184 18.85 4.69 -4.85
C LYS A 184 17.93 4.80 -3.64
N VAL A 185 17.70 6.00 -3.12
CA VAL A 185 16.76 6.22 -1.99
C VAL A 185 15.33 5.83 -2.39
N LEU A 186 14.88 6.24 -3.58
CA LEU A 186 13.59 5.84 -4.12
C LEU A 186 13.50 4.30 -4.30
N GLY A 187 14.54 3.69 -4.87
CA GLY A 187 14.60 2.25 -5.10
C GLY A 187 14.55 1.44 -3.80
N GLU A 188 15.33 1.84 -2.80
CA GLU A 188 15.30 1.22 -1.46
C GLU A 188 13.92 1.36 -0.82
N ALA A 189 13.28 2.52 -0.87
CA ALA A 189 11.94 2.72 -0.32
C ALA A 189 10.88 1.81 -0.99
N LEU A 190 10.92 1.69 -2.33
CA LEU A 190 10.00 0.83 -3.07
C LEU A 190 10.21 -0.66 -2.76
N VAL A 191 11.46 -1.10 -2.66
CA VAL A 191 11.77 -2.48 -2.26
C VAL A 191 11.35 -2.73 -0.83
N THR A 192 11.64 -1.83 0.13
CA THR A 192 11.17 -1.98 1.51
C THR A 192 9.65 -2.14 1.56
N VAL A 193 8.89 -1.33 0.80
CA VAL A 193 7.44 -1.49 0.71
C VAL A 193 7.04 -2.83 0.09
N GLU A 194 7.68 -3.25 -1.01
CA GLU A 194 7.38 -4.51 -1.68
C GLU A 194 7.64 -5.72 -0.75
N GLU A 195 8.81 -5.76 -0.12
CA GLU A 195 9.24 -6.86 0.76
C GLU A 195 8.37 -6.94 2.02
N GLU A 196 8.08 -5.81 2.68
CA GLU A 196 7.28 -5.81 3.91
C GLU A 196 5.76 -5.96 3.66
N SER A 197 5.28 -5.62 2.46
CA SER A 197 3.87 -5.78 2.09
C SER A 197 3.56 -7.16 1.50
N ASN A 198 4.56 -7.86 0.95
CA ASN A 198 4.38 -9.09 0.17
C ASN A 198 5.23 -10.27 0.65
N GLU A 199 6.38 -10.05 1.29
CA GLU A 199 7.28 -11.11 1.73
C GLU A 199 7.13 -11.35 3.24
N VAL A 200 6.65 -12.54 3.56
CA VAL A 200 6.39 -12.96 4.93
C VAL A 200 7.73 -13.23 5.62
N GLY A 201 8.06 -12.41 6.62
CA GLY A 201 9.22 -12.58 7.49
C GLY A 201 9.32 -14.01 8.05
N LYS A 202 10.43 -14.69 7.73
CA LYS A 202 10.81 -16.01 8.24
C LYS A 202 11.37 -15.92 9.67
N GLU A 203 10.64 -15.36 10.64
CA GLU A 203 11.17 -15.34 12.00
C GLU A 203 11.04 -16.70 12.72
N ASP A 204 10.04 -17.53 12.39
CA ASP A 204 9.74 -18.73 13.20
C ASP A 204 9.69 -20.07 12.42
N GLY A 205 10.17 -20.12 11.18
CA GLY A 205 10.03 -21.32 10.33
C GLY A 205 8.58 -21.70 9.99
N LYS A 206 7.61 -20.81 10.29
CA LYS A 206 6.19 -20.89 9.91
C LYS A 206 5.78 -19.76 8.96
N GLY A 207 6.74 -19.14 8.29
CA GLY A 207 6.46 -18.13 7.26
C GLY A 207 5.66 -18.76 6.12
N LEU A 208 4.55 -18.12 5.74
CA LEU A 208 3.78 -18.50 4.56
C LEU A 208 4.68 -18.29 3.33
N VAL A 209 5.06 -19.39 2.68
CA VAL A 209 5.73 -19.36 1.38
C VAL A 209 4.65 -19.14 0.33
N ILE A 210 4.48 -17.91 -0.15
CA ILE A 210 3.59 -17.65 -1.29
C ILE A 210 4.40 -17.91 -2.56
N MET A 211 4.04 -18.94 -3.31
CA MET A 211 4.68 -19.21 -4.60
C MET A 211 4.13 -18.25 -5.65
N LYS A 212 4.98 -17.30 -6.07
CA LYS A 212 4.78 -16.47 -7.26
C LYS A 212 4.88 -17.42 -8.48
N ASN A 213 3.87 -17.43 -9.34
CA ASN A 213 3.82 -18.26 -10.56
C ASN A 213 4.50 -17.57 -11.74
#